data_AF-Q4C1V0-F1
#
_entry.id   AF-Q4C1V0-F1
#
_cell.length_a   1.000
_cell.length_b   1.000
_cell.length_c   1.000
_cell.angle_alpha   90.00
_cell.angle_beta   90.00
_cell.angle_gamma   90.00
#
_symmetry.space_group_name_H-M   'P 1'
#
loop_
_entity.id
_entity.type
_entity.pdbx_description
1 polymer ?
#
loop_
_entity_poly.entity_id
_entity_poly.type
_entity_poly.pdbx_seq_one_letter_code
_entity_poly.pdbx_strand_id
1 'polypeptide(L)'
;MRKVMKTGICMLLSLLFVLSGILPWLPTGVATADESKPPNILVMMGDDIGWFNISAYNNGMMGYRTPSIDKLAKEGILFTDFYGEQSCTAGRAAFISGQATIRTGMTKVGLPGVPIGLETADPTLADLLKPLGYRTGQFGKNHLGDLDKFLPTNHGFDEFYGNLYHLNAEEEPENEDYIPENIYPAFDAFRPRGVLHSYADGSSHKCETGKAWQEGPNIKDVTNIDKSDEDHYSYGQRVCDTGPLM
;
A
#
# COMPACT_ATOMS: atom_id res chain seq x y z
N MET A 1 50.65 67.09 28.15
CA MET A 1 50.09 65.90 28.83
C MET A 1 49.03 65.28 27.91
N ARG A 2 49.03 63.94 27.79
CA ARG A 2 48.62 63.19 26.59
C ARG A 2 47.11 63.09 26.37
N LYS A 3 46.72 63.18 25.09
CA LYS A 3 45.37 63.18 24.54
C LYS A 3 44.70 61.80 24.61
N VAL A 4 43.43 61.88 24.99
CA VAL A 4 42.26 61.03 24.72
C VAL A 4 42.44 60.04 23.56
N MET A 5 42.56 58.76 23.89
CA MET A 5 42.48 57.63 22.96
C MET A 5 41.72 56.53 23.70
N LYS A 6 40.38 56.45 23.55
CA LYS A 6 39.57 55.34 24.08
C LYS A 6 38.13 55.21 23.55
N THR A 7 37.67 56.08 22.65
CA THR A 7 36.27 56.07 22.17
C THR A 7 36.03 55.45 20.79
N GLY A 8 37.08 55.07 20.05
CA GLY A 8 36.93 54.60 18.65
C GLY A 8 36.63 53.11 18.44
N ILE A 9 36.83 52.25 19.46
CA ILE A 9 36.79 50.79 19.26
C ILE A 9 35.41 50.17 19.55
N CYS A 10 34.56 50.81 20.37
CA CYS A 10 33.20 50.30 20.64
C CYS A 10 32.22 50.48 19.48
N MET A 11 32.43 51.44 18.58
CA MET A 11 31.49 51.74 17.49
C MET A 11 31.65 50.80 16.28
N LEU A 12 32.82 50.18 16.11
CA LEU A 12 33.09 49.22 15.03
C LEU A 12 32.58 47.80 15.35
N LEU A 13 32.50 47.42 16.63
CA LEU A 13 31.96 46.13 17.07
C LEU A 13 30.42 46.09 17.08
N SER A 14 29.77 47.25 17.16
CA SER A 14 28.30 47.35 17.13
C SER A 14 27.73 47.37 15.71
N LEU A 15 28.51 47.78 14.69
CA LEU A 15 28.08 47.67 13.28
C LEU A 15 28.14 46.23 12.73
N LEU A 16 29.07 45.40 13.24
CA LEU A 16 29.20 43.99 12.82
C LEU A 16 28.05 43.10 13.33
N PHE A 17 27.39 43.46 14.43
CA PHE A 17 26.22 42.73 14.95
C PHE A 17 24.90 43.12 14.27
N VAL A 18 24.81 44.33 13.69
CA VAL A 18 23.61 44.75 12.93
C VAL A 18 23.59 44.13 11.53
N LEU A 19 24.74 43.82 10.94
CA LEU A 19 24.82 43.12 9.64
C LEU A 19 24.63 41.60 9.72
N SER A 20 24.79 40.95 10.87
CA SER A 20 24.48 39.51 11.03
C SER A 20 23.01 39.22 11.35
N GLY A 21 22.22 40.24 11.72
CA GLY A 21 20.80 40.11 12.07
C GLY A 21 19.85 40.07 10.86
N ILE A 22 20.38 40.21 9.65
CA ILE A 22 19.64 40.10 8.38
C ILE A 22 20.32 39.00 7.54
N LEU A 23 20.50 37.81 8.12
CA LEU A 23 20.43 36.64 7.25
C LEU A 23 18.94 36.54 6.87
N PRO A 24 18.55 36.82 5.62
CA PRO A 24 17.20 36.48 5.20
C PRO A 24 17.03 35.02 5.55
N TRP A 25 16.02 34.74 6.37
CA TRP A 25 15.50 33.41 6.58
C TRP A 25 15.07 32.94 5.18
N LEU A 26 16.02 32.40 4.43
CA LEU A 26 15.79 31.81 3.13
C LEU A 26 14.76 30.73 3.43
N PRO A 27 13.52 30.85 2.92
CA PRO A 27 12.56 29.78 3.09
C PRO A 27 13.26 28.53 2.58
N THR A 28 13.50 27.58 3.48
CA THR A 28 13.99 26.24 3.14
C THR A 28 13.14 25.76 2.00
N GLY A 29 13.77 25.63 0.84
CA GLY A 29 13.10 25.64 -0.45
C GLY A 29 11.86 24.76 -0.46
N VAL A 30 10.72 25.38 -0.75
CA VAL A 30 9.61 24.63 -1.32
C VAL A 30 10.16 24.10 -2.64
N ALA A 31 10.40 22.78 -2.71
CA ALA A 31 10.78 22.14 -3.96
C ALA A 31 9.69 22.47 -4.98
N THR A 32 9.98 23.39 -5.90
CA THR A 32 9.09 23.67 -7.01
C THR A 32 9.09 22.43 -7.88
N ALA A 33 7.93 21.78 -8.03
CA ALA A 33 7.79 20.65 -8.91
C ALA A 33 8.26 21.06 -10.31
N ASP A 34 9.12 20.23 -10.91
CA ASP A 34 9.58 20.42 -12.28
C ASP A 34 8.38 20.20 -13.21
N GLU A 35 7.75 21.28 -13.67
CA GLU A 35 6.55 21.23 -14.53
C GLU A 35 6.81 20.51 -15.88
N SER A 36 8.09 20.27 -16.23
CA SER A 36 8.45 19.48 -17.41
C SER A 36 8.27 17.97 -17.23
N LYS A 37 8.07 17.50 -15.99
CA LYS A 37 7.87 16.08 -15.67
C LYS A 37 6.44 15.83 -15.19
N PRO A 38 5.84 14.70 -15.56
CA PRO A 38 4.59 14.28 -14.95
C PRO A 38 4.74 14.13 -13.42
N PRO A 39 3.69 14.43 -12.64
CA PRO A 39 3.74 14.30 -11.19
C PRO A 39 3.84 12.83 -10.76
N ASN A 40 4.42 12.57 -9.59
CA ASN A 40 4.28 11.26 -8.95
C ASN A 40 2.87 11.14 -8.35
N ILE A 41 2.21 10.00 -8.59
CA ILE A 41 0.87 9.73 -8.09
C ILE A 41 0.98 8.65 -7.01
N LEU A 42 0.60 8.99 -5.78
CA LEU A 42 0.47 8.05 -4.66
C LEU A 42 -0.98 8.00 -4.21
N VAL A 43 -1.54 6.79 -4.16
CA VAL A 43 -2.88 6.55 -3.63
C VAL A 43 -2.73 5.69 -2.39
N MET A 44 -3.28 6.17 -1.27
CA MET A 44 -3.42 5.41 -0.03
C MET A 44 -4.89 5.05 0.15
N MET A 45 -5.20 3.75 0.17
CA MET A 45 -6.56 3.26 0.35
C MET A 45 -6.66 2.45 1.64
N GLY A 46 -7.36 3.01 2.63
CA GLY A 46 -7.72 2.28 3.86
C GLY A 46 -8.76 1.20 3.57
N ASP A 47 -8.74 0.13 4.36
CA ASP A 47 -9.72 -0.96 4.32
C ASP A 47 -10.56 -0.90 5.60
N ASP A 48 -11.89 -0.96 5.46
CA ASP A 48 -12.85 -0.84 6.56
C ASP A 48 -12.70 0.40 7.45
N ILE A 49 -12.22 1.51 6.86
CA ILE A 49 -12.13 2.81 7.53
C ILE A 49 -13.39 3.62 7.24
N GLY A 50 -14.23 3.81 8.25
CA GLY A 50 -15.38 4.70 8.19
C GLY A 50 -14.96 6.17 8.17
N TRP A 51 -15.80 7.03 7.58
CA TRP A 51 -15.59 8.47 7.53
C TRP A 51 -15.27 9.09 8.89
N PHE A 52 -15.97 8.62 9.93
CA PHE A 52 -15.82 9.12 11.29
C PHE A 52 -14.61 8.54 12.04
N ASN A 53 -13.81 7.64 11.45
CA ASN A 53 -12.62 7.10 12.10
C ASN A 53 -11.40 8.05 12.00
N ILE A 54 -11.30 8.86 10.95
CA ILE A 54 -10.18 9.78 10.75
C ILE A 54 -10.42 11.09 11.53
N SER A 55 -9.46 11.52 12.36
CA SER A 55 -9.68 12.67 13.26
C SER A 55 -9.79 14.01 12.55
N ALA A 56 -9.35 14.12 11.29
CA ALA A 56 -9.64 15.27 10.43
C ALA A 56 -11.14 15.55 10.26
N TYR A 57 -12.01 14.53 10.37
CA TYR A 57 -13.47 14.69 10.26
C TYR A 57 -14.17 14.85 11.61
N ASN A 58 -13.63 14.28 12.69
CA ASN A 58 -14.30 14.22 13.99
C ASN A 58 -13.64 15.07 15.10
N ASN A 59 -12.50 15.70 14.83
CA ASN A 59 -11.70 16.50 15.78
C ASN A 59 -11.28 15.76 17.07
N GLY A 60 -11.01 14.46 16.98
CA GLY A 60 -10.57 13.59 18.08
C GLY A 60 -11.71 12.97 18.91
N MET A 61 -12.96 13.06 18.45
CA MET A 61 -14.12 12.55 19.19
C MET A 61 -14.06 11.04 19.46
N MET A 62 -13.42 10.27 18.57
CA MET A 62 -13.24 8.82 18.73
C MET A 62 -12.23 8.43 19.84
N GLY A 63 -11.64 9.41 20.55
CA GLY A 63 -10.68 9.18 21.63
C GLY A 63 -9.23 9.04 21.18
N TYR A 64 -8.96 9.11 19.87
CA TYR A 64 -7.62 9.09 19.28
C TYR A 64 -7.47 10.15 18.19
N ARG A 65 -6.24 10.35 17.72
CA ARG A 65 -5.90 11.24 16.61
C ARG A 65 -5.05 10.53 15.55
N THR A 66 -5.18 10.97 14.31
CA THR A 66 -4.45 10.53 13.12
C THR A 66 -3.53 11.66 12.63
N PRO A 67 -2.51 12.09 13.41
CA PRO A 67 -1.82 13.36 13.19
C PRO A 67 -1.18 13.51 11.80
N SER A 68 -0.67 12.43 11.21
CA SER A 68 -0.12 12.46 9.84
C SER A 68 -1.20 12.69 8.77
N ILE A 69 -2.36 12.06 8.91
CA ILE A 69 -3.50 12.24 7.99
C ILE A 69 -4.14 13.61 8.20
N ASP A 70 -4.26 14.06 9.45
CA ASP A 70 -4.76 15.39 9.80
C ASP A 70 -3.89 16.49 9.19
N LYS A 71 -2.56 16.28 9.15
CA LYS A 71 -1.63 17.18 8.47
C LYS A 71 -1.89 17.24 6.96
N LEU A 72 -2.07 16.10 6.30
CA LEU A 72 -2.43 16.04 4.87
C LEU A 72 -3.74 16.77 4.58
N ALA A 73 -4.76 16.59 5.42
CA ALA A 73 -6.03 17.30 5.29
C ALA A 73 -5.90 18.82 5.44
N LYS A 74 -5.04 19.29 6.36
CA LYS A 74 -4.80 20.71 6.62
C LYS A 74 -3.96 21.39 5.52
N GLU A 75 -3.01 20.66 4.94
CA GLU A 75 -2.10 21.17 3.90
C GLU A 75 -2.65 20.95 2.47
N GLY A 76 -3.69 20.13 2.33
CA GLY A 76 -4.32 19.79 1.06
C GLY A 76 -5.81 20.11 1.01
N ILE A 77 -6.57 19.20 0.39
CA ILE A 77 -8.02 19.31 0.22
C ILE A 77 -8.69 18.19 1.02
N LEU A 78 -9.70 18.55 1.81
CA LEU A 78 -10.57 17.62 2.52
C LEU A 78 -11.94 17.58 1.82
N PHE A 79 -12.39 16.38 1.44
CA PHE A 79 -13.69 16.20 0.80
C PHE A 79 -14.76 15.88 1.85
N THR A 80 -15.87 16.62 1.87
CA THR A 80 -17.03 16.31 2.73
C THR A 80 -17.95 15.26 2.11
N ASP A 81 -17.93 15.16 0.78
CA ASP A 81 -18.80 14.32 -0.03
C ASP A 81 -17.92 13.44 -0.94
N PHE A 82 -17.59 12.24 -0.47
CA PHE A 82 -16.82 11.23 -1.19
C PHE A 82 -17.47 9.87 -1.00
N TYR A 83 -17.69 9.14 -2.09
CA TYR A 83 -18.46 7.89 -2.10
C TYR A 83 -17.61 6.74 -2.62
N GLY A 84 -17.76 5.59 -2.00
CA GLY A 84 -17.17 4.32 -2.43
C GLY A 84 -18.23 3.23 -2.50
N GLU A 85 -17.89 2.13 -3.14
CA GLU A 85 -18.74 0.93 -3.16
C GLU A 85 -18.73 0.23 -1.79
N GLN A 86 -19.85 -0.39 -1.43
CA GLN A 86 -20.09 -1.08 -0.15
C GLN A 86 -19.32 -2.40 0.07
N SER A 87 -18.30 -2.72 -0.73
CA SER A 87 -17.50 -3.95 -0.59
C SER A 87 -16.05 -3.71 -1.01
N CYS A 88 -15.09 -4.36 -0.36
CA CYS A 88 -13.67 -4.27 -0.70
C CYS A 88 -13.40 -4.55 -2.19
N THR A 89 -13.93 -5.68 -2.72
CA THR A 89 -13.73 -6.07 -4.13
C THR A 89 -14.37 -5.06 -5.08
N ALA A 90 -15.60 -4.65 -4.78
CA ALA A 90 -16.34 -3.67 -5.56
C ALA A 90 -15.63 -2.31 -5.59
N GLY A 91 -15.21 -1.80 -4.43
CA GLY A 91 -14.52 -0.52 -4.30
C GLY A 91 -13.17 -0.51 -4.99
N ARG A 92 -12.38 -1.58 -4.83
CA ARG A 92 -11.09 -1.74 -5.51
C ARG A 92 -11.26 -1.84 -7.04
N ALA A 93 -12.25 -2.60 -7.50
CA ALA A 93 -12.52 -2.75 -8.93
C ALA A 93 -12.97 -1.41 -9.55
N ALA A 94 -13.90 -0.71 -8.89
CA ALA A 94 -14.35 0.60 -9.34
C ALA A 94 -13.22 1.64 -9.35
N PHE A 95 -12.39 1.64 -8.31
CA PHE A 95 -11.26 2.54 -8.20
C PHE A 95 -10.22 2.31 -9.31
N ILE A 96 -9.81 1.05 -9.50
CA ILE A 96 -8.72 0.72 -10.41
C ILE A 96 -9.14 0.82 -11.87
N SER A 97 -10.41 0.52 -12.20
CA SER A 97 -10.90 0.55 -13.58
C SER A 97 -11.60 1.84 -13.97
N GLY A 98 -12.03 2.64 -12.99
CA GLY A 98 -12.90 3.80 -13.22
C GLY A 98 -14.30 3.41 -13.70
N GLN A 99 -14.71 2.15 -13.57
CA GLN A 99 -16.00 1.65 -14.07
C GLN A 99 -16.94 1.27 -12.93
N ALA A 100 -18.25 1.39 -13.20
CA ALA A 100 -19.26 0.79 -12.33
C ALA A 100 -19.07 -0.73 -12.26
N THR A 101 -19.18 -1.30 -11.05
CA THR A 101 -18.87 -2.71 -10.76
C THR A 101 -19.73 -3.72 -11.52
N ILE A 102 -20.91 -3.30 -12.00
CA ILE A 102 -21.74 -4.11 -12.89
C ILE A 102 -21.10 -4.35 -14.27
N ARG A 103 -20.17 -3.50 -14.71
CA ARG A 103 -19.46 -3.66 -15.99
C ARG A 103 -18.33 -4.67 -15.90
N THR A 104 -17.56 -4.63 -14.81
CA THR A 104 -16.46 -5.58 -14.54
C THR A 104 -16.96 -6.89 -13.94
N GLY A 105 -18.21 -6.93 -13.44
CA GLY A 105 -18.76 -8.10 -12.75
C GLY A 105 -18.26 -8.28 -11.31
N MET A 106 -17.32 -7.43 -10.86
CA MET A 106 -16.65 -7.49 -9.56
C MET A 106 -17.51 -6.95 -8.41
N THR A 107 -18.70 -7.52 -8.25
CA THR A 107 -19.72 -7.08 -7.27
C THR A 107 -19.69 -7.86 -5.96
N LYS A 108 -18.98 -8.99 -5.92
CA LYS A 108 -18.91 -9.90 -4.76
C LYS A 108 -17.48 -10.38 -4.55
N VAL A 109 -17.20 -10.81 -3.33
CA VAL A 109 -15.92 -11.39 -2.94
C VAL A 109 -15.76 -12.78 -3.57
N GLY A 110 -14.65 -12.99 -4.27
CA GLY A 110 -14.24 -14.30 -4.76
C GLY A 110 -13.54 -15.10 -3.66
N LEU A 111 -13.79 -16.41 -3.61
CA LEU A 111 -13.04 -17.33 -2.76
C LEU A 111 -11.70 -17.72 -3.40
N PRO A 112 -10.72 -18.22 -2.63
CA PRO A 112 -9.51 -18.79 -3.22
C PRO A 112 -9.87 -19.90 -4.22
N GLY A 113 -9.11 -20.02 -5.31
CA GLY A 113 -9.27 -21.04 -6.34
C GLY A 113 -10.39 -20.78 -7.36
N VAL A 114 -11.28 -19.82 -7.15
CA VAL A 114 -12.39 -19.59 -8.10
C VAL A 114 -11.90 -18.84 -9.36
N PRO A 115 -12.44 -19.16 -10.55
CA PRO A 115 -12.05 -18.50 -11.80
C PRO A 115 -12.75 -17.15 -11.99
N ILE A 116 -12.91 -16.38 -10.92
CA ILE A 116 -13.57 -15.06 -10.90
C ILE A 116 -12.53 -14.02 -10.46
N GLY A 117 -12.41 -12.96 -11.24
CA GLY A 117 -11.46 -11.87 -11.00
C GLY A 117 -11.57 -10.80 -12.09
N LEU A 118 -10.73 -9.78 -11.99
CA LEU A 118 -10.66 -8.71 -12.97
C LEU A 118 -10.17 -9.27 -14.31
N GLU A 119 -10.91 -9.05 -15.40
CA GLU A 119 -10.54 -9.62 -16.70
C GLU A 119 -9.60 -8.69 -17.46
N THR A 120 -8.74 -9.23 -18.33
CA THR A 120 -7.72 -8.45 -19.06
C THR A 120 -8.33 -7.41 -20.03
N ALA A 121 -9.63 -7.51 -20.30
CA ALA A 121 -10.37 -6.54 -21.09
C ALA A 121 -10.81 -5.31 -20.28
N ASP A 122 -10.80 -5.40 -18.94
CA ASP A 122 -11.10 -4.29 -18.05
C ASP A 122 -9.84 -3.42 -17.91
N PRO A 123 -9.82 -2.18 -18.42
CA PRO A 123 -8.64 -1.34 -18.33
C PRO A 123 -8.39 -0.94 -16.88
N THR A 124 -7.12 -0.92 -16.46
CA THR A 124 -6.74 -0.39 -15.15
C THR A 124 -6.08 0.98 -15.24
N LEU A 125 -6.03 1.68 -14.10
CA LEU A 125 -5.26 2.91 -13.94
C LEU A 125 -3.80 2.70 -14.34
N ALA A 126 -3.23 1.53 -14.04
CA ALA A 126 -1.86 1.22 -14.41
C ALA A 126 -1.68 1.04 -15.93
N ASP A 127 -2.63 0.37 -16.60
CA ASP A 127 -2.64 0.26 -18.07
C ASP A 127 -2.69 1.63 -18.76
N LEU A 128 -3.39 2.59 -18.16
CA LEU A 128 -3.51 3.94 -18.70
C LEU A 128 -2.27 4.81 -18.42
N LEU A 129 -1.63 4.64 -17.26
CA LEU A 129 -0.46 5.44 -16.87
C LEU A 129 0.85 4.94 -17.49
N LYS A 130 0.99 3.63 -17.72
CA LYS A 130 2.22 3.01 -18.22
C LYS A 130 2.67 3.54 -19.60
N PRO A 131 1.79 3.72 -20.60
CA PRO A 131 2.14 4.38 -21.87
C PRO A 131 2.60 5.83 -21.73
N LEU A 132 2.28 6.49 -20.61
CA LEU A 132 2.71 7.86 -20.30
C LEU A 132 4.09 7.90 -19.61
N GLY A 133 4.76 6.75 -19.47
CA GLY A 133 6.11 6.64 -18.91
C GLY A 133 6.15 6.50 -17.39
N TYR A 134 5.02 6.23 -16.74
CA TYR A 134 4.98 5.94 -15.31
C TYR A 134 5.52 4.54 -15.02
N ARG A 135 6.19 4.40 -13.87
CA ARG A 135 6.41 3.11 -13.21
C ARG A 135 5.26 2.87 -12.24
N THR A 136 4.67 1.69 -12.28
CA THR A 136 3.44 1.37 -11.56
C THR A 136 3.68 0.27 -10.53
N GLY A 137 3.16 0.44 -9.32
CA GLY A 137 3.29 -0.55 -8.25
C GLY A 137 2.04 -0.64 -7.39
N GLN A 138 1.70 -1.84 -6.94
CA GLN A 138 0.61 -2.08 -6.00
C GLN A 138 1.14 -2.80 -4.75
N PHE A 139 0.84 -2.25 -3.58
CA PHE A 139 1.36 -2.77 -2.31
C PHE A 139 0.22 -3.00 -1.32
N GLY A 140 0.22 -4.17 -0.67
CA GLY A 140 -0.82 -4.62 0.24
C GLY A 140 -1.94 -5.38 -0.47
N LYS A 141 -3.19 -5.15 -0.05
CA LYS A 141 -4.34 -5.97 -0.46
C LYS A 141 -4.78 -5.73 -1.91
N ASN A 142 -4.85 -6.80 -2.72
CA ASN A 142 -5.42 -6.76 -4.07
C ASN A 142 -6.94 -6.97 -4.10
N HIS A 143 -7.41 -8.16 -3.71
CA HIS A 143 -8.84 -8.50 -3.65
C HIS A 143 -9.59 -8.44 -4.99
N LEU A 144 -8.88 -8.66 -6.10
CA LEU A 144 -9.40 -8.61 -7.48
C LEU A 144 -9.28 -9.94 -8.23
N GLY A 145 -9.11 -11.05 -7.51
CA GLY A 145 -9.01 -12.40 -8.06
C GLY A 145 -7.82 -13.16 -7.51
N ASP A 146 -7.91 -14.49 -7.55
CA ASP A 146 -6.91 -15.40 -6.98
C ASP A 146 -5.89 -15.93 -8.02
N LEU A 147 -6.41 -16.32 -9.19
CA LEU A 147 -5.61 -16.96 -10.23
C LEU A 147 -4.52 -16.03 -10.75
N ASP A 148 -3.42 -16.61 -11.24
CA ASP A 148 -2.29 -15.82 -11.75
C ASP A 148 -2.70 -14.80 -12.81
N LYS A 149 -3.65 -15.15 -13.70
CA LYS A 149 -4.20 -14.23 -14.71
C LYS A 149 -4.86 -12.96 -14.15
N PHE A 150 -5.16 -12.92 -12.84
CA PHE A 150 -5.77 -11.80 -12.14
C PHE A 150 -4.78 -11.01 -11.27
N LEU A 151 -3.50 -11.40 -11.23
CA LEU A 151 -2.47 -10.66 -10.48
C LEU A 151 -2.29 -9.25 -11.05
N PRO A 152 -2.05 -8.22 -10.22
CA PRO A 152 -1.91 -6.85 -10.71
C PRO A 152 -0.86 -6.67 -11.81
N THR A 153 0.20 -7.49 -11.78
CA THR A 153 1.26 -7.49 -12.80
C THR A 153 0.83 -7.97 -14.18
N ASN A 154 -0.29 -8.70 -14.27
CA ASN A 154 -0.97 -9.03 -15.52
C ASN A 154 -1.99 -7.95 -15.95
N HIS A 155 -2.12 -6.88 -15.16
CA HIS A 155 -3.09 -5.78 -15.32
C HIS A 155 -2.38 -4.43 -15.19
N GLY A 156 -1.25 -4.27 -15.87
CA GLY A 156 -0.58 -2.98 -16.04
C GLY A 156 0.40 -2.56 -14.93
N PHE A 157 0.38 -3.18 -13.75
CA PHE A 157 1.35 -2.87 -12.68
C PHE A 157 2.72 -3.47 -12.97
N ASP A 158 3.82 -2.75 -12.75
CA ASP A 158 5.16 -3.30 -12.91
C ASP A 158 5.55 -4.21 -11.75
N GLU A 159 5.08 -3.90 -10.54
CA GLU A 159 5.36 -4.64 -9.31
C GLU A 159 4.09 -4.80 -8.46
N PHE A 160 3.94 -5.97 -7.84
CA PHE A 160 2.95 -6.21 -6.80
C PHE A 160 3.58 -6.92 -5.62
N TYR A 161 3.36 -6.39 -4.42
CA TYR A 161 3.74 -7.02 -3.16
C TYR A 161 2.57 -6.99 -2.17
N GLY A 162 2.00 -8.14 -1.82
CA GLY A 162 0.94 -8.23 -0.81
C GLY A 162 -0.01 -9.41 -0.98
N ASN A 163 -1.17 -9.32 -0.33
CA ASN A 163 -2.14 -10.39 -0.23
C ASN A 163 -3.29 -10.25 -1.24
N LEU A 164 -3.89 -11.37 -1.62
CA LEU A 164 -4.99 -11.39 -2.59
C LEU A 164 -6.38 -11.28 -1.97
N TYR A 165 -6.53 -11.39 -0.64
CA TYR A 165 -7.83 -11.54 0.00
C TYR A 165 -8.07 -10.59 1.16
N HIS A 166 -9.25 -10.72 1.78
CA HIS A 166 -9.49 -10.23 3.13
C HIS A 166 -8.77 -11.12 4.15
N LEU A 167 -8.30 -10.55 5.26
CA LEU A 167 -7.56 -11.27 6.30
C LEU A 167 -8.32 -12.48 6.85
N ASN A 168 -9.63 -12.35 7.11
CA ASN A 168 -10.48 -13.50 7.50
C ASN A 168 -10.38 -14.70 6.54
N ALA A 169 -10.20 -14.47 5.23
CA ALA A 169 -10.05 -15.58 4.28
C ALA A 169 -8.75 -16.35 4.55
N GLU A 170 -7.70 -15.65 4.97
CA GLU A 170 -6.40 -16.24 5.32
C GLU A 170 -6.45 -17.04 6.64
N GLU A 171 -7.40 -16.72 7.52
CA GLU A 171 -7.66 -17.43 8.79
C GLU A 171 -8.53 -18.69 8.59
N GLU A 172 -9.27 -18.81 7.48
CA GLU A 172 -10.17 -19.94 7.23
C GLU A 172 -9.54 -21.33 7.45
N PRO A 173 -8.28 -21.60 7.04
CA PRO A 173 -7.62 -22.88 7.30
C PRO A 173 -7.45 -23.25 8.78
N GLU A 174 -7.61 -22.30 9.71
CA GLU A 174 -7.51 -22.51 11.16
C GLU A 174 -8.83 -22.94 11.79
N ASN A 175 -9.96 -22.82 11.07
CA ASN A 175 -11.27 -23.20 11.57
C ASN A 175 -11.38 -24.71 11.72
N GLU A 176 -11.97 -25.19 12.83
CA GLU A 176 -12.18 -26.62 13.10
C GLU A 176 -12.98 -27.31 11.99
N ASP A 177 -13.90 -26.57 11.37
CA ASP A 177 -14.79 -27.04 10.29
C ASP A 177 -14.20 -26.82 8.88
N TYR A 178 -12.95 -26.34 8.77
CA TYR A 178 -12.32 -26.18 7.47
C TYR A 178 -12.14 -27.53 6.77
N ILE A 179 -12.06 -27.51 5.44
CA ILE A 179 -11.88 -28.73 4.64
C ILE A 179 -10.65 -29.46 5.19
N PRO A 180 -10.78 -30.73 5.64
CA PRO A 180 -9.64 -31.47 6.15
C PRO A 180 -8.56 -31.69 5.08
N GLU A 181 -7.28 -31.57 5.47
CA GLU A 181 -6.11 -31.76 4.60
C GLU A 181 -6.11 -33.11 3.85
N ASN A 182 -6.73 -34.14 4.44
CA ASN A 182 -6.83 -35.47 3.85
C ASN A 182 -7.82 -35.54 2.67
N ILE A 183 -8.57 -34.48 2.36
CA ILE A 183 -9.40 -34.32 1.14
C ILE A 183 -8.56 -33.57 0.08
N TYR A 184 -7.44 -34.20 -0.27
CA TYR A 184 -6.28 -33.63 -0.99
C TYR A 184 -6.60 -32.79 -2.25
N PRO A 185 -7.55 -33.15 -3.14
CA PRO A 185 -7.77 -32.35 -4.35
C PRO A 185 -8.53 -31.05 -4.10
N ALA A 186 -9.43 -31.02 -3.11
CA ALA A 186 -10.24 -29.84 -2.83
C ALA A 186 -9.49 -28.90 -1.88
N PHE A 187 -8.78 -29.45 -0.90
CA PHE A 187 -8.01 -28.67 0.07
C PHE A 187 -6.99 -27.76 -0.62
N ASP A 188 -6.15 -28.32 -1.49
CA ASP A 188 -5.11 -27.56 -2.18
C ASP A 188 -5.67 -26.53 -3.18
N ALA A 189 -6.87 -26.74 -3.71
CA ALA A 189 -7.49 -25.84 -4.68
C ALA A 189 -8.06 -24.58 -4.00
N PHE A 190 -8.66 -24.72 -2.82
CA PHE A 190 -9.42 -23.68 -2.13
C PHE A 190 -8.68 -23.04 -0.93
N ARG A 191 -7.43 -23.44 -0.67
CA ARG A 191 -6.58 -22.81 0.35
C ARG A 191 -6.16 -21.38 -0.06
N PRO A 192 -6.21 -20.38 0.82
CA PRO A 192 -5.65 -19.05 0.52
C PRO A 192 -4.15 -19.11 0.18
N ARG A 193 -3.72 -18.25 -0.75
CA ARG A 193 -2.31 -17.93 -1.02
C ARG A 193 -1.76 -16.96 0.03
N GLY A 194 -0.46 -17.02 0.28
CA GLY A 194 0.19 -16.09 1.19
C GLY A 194 0.50 -14.73 0.56
N VAL A 195 1.36 -13.97 1.21
CA VAL A 195 1.96 -12.74 0.65
C VAL A 195 2.69 -13.09 -0.65
N LEU A 196 2.38 -12.38 -1.72
CA LEU A 196 2.97 -12.57 -3.03
C LEU A 196 3.83 -11.38 -3.42
N HIS A 197 4.96 -11.65 -4.08
CA HIS A 197 5.80 -10.63 -4.72
C HIS A 197 6.00 -10.94 -6.20
N SER A 198 5.35 -10.19 -7.09
CA SER A 198 5.39 -10.42 -8.56
C SER A 198 5.90 -9.20 -9.32
N TYR A 199 6.54 -9.43 -10.47
CA TYR A 199 6.97 -8.41 -11.43
C TYR A 199 6.41 -8.68 -12.84
N ALA A 200 6.05 -7.63 -13.58
CA ALA A 200 5.50 -7.75 -14.93
C ALA A 200 6.53 -8.20 -16.00
N ASP A 201 7.83 -8.10 -15.71
CA ASP A 201 8.90 -8.59 -16.58
C ASP A 201 9.13 -10.11 -16.45
N GLY A 202 8.34 -10.78 -15.60
CA GLY A 202 8.44 -12.21 -15.32
C GLY A 202 9.69 -12.60 -14.52
N SER A 203 10.43 -11.63 -13.96
CA SER A 203 11.61 -11.88 -13.12
C SER A 203 11.24 -12.43 -11.74
N SER A 204 10.02 -12.18 -11.25
CA SER A 204 9.42 -12.91 -10.14
C SER A 204 8.00 -13.33 -10.50
N HIS A 205 7.62 -14.54 -10.05
CA HIS A 205 6.44 -15.34 -10.40
C HIS A 205 6.58 -16.28 -11.60
N LYS A 206 6.99 -17.52 -11.30
CA LYS A 206 6.58 -18.72 -12.04
C LYS A 206 5.90 -19.70 -11.07
N CYS A 207 4.67 -19.42 -10.69
CA CYS A 207 3.79 -20.44 -10.13
C CYS A 207 3.10 -21.19 -11.28
N GLU A 208 3.89 -21.93 -12.07
CA GLU A 208 3.31 -22.86 -13.03
C GLU A 208 2.53 -23.93 -12.25
N THR A 209 1.23 -24.01 -12.52
CA THR A 209 0.35 -25.10 -12.09
C THR A 209 0.96 -26.42 -12.53
N GLY A 210 1.63 -27.12 -11.60
CA GLY A 210 2.34 -28.37 -11.89
C GLY A 210 3.56 -28.68 -11.00
N LYS A 211 4.08 -27.72 -10.24
CA LYS A 211 5.05 -28.01 -9.16
C LYS A 211 4.35 -28.13 -7.81
N ALA A 212 4.87 -29.01 -6.95
CA ALA A 212 4.37 -29.21 -5.60
C ALA A 212 4.57 -27.93 -4.77
N TRP A 213 3.49 -27.46 -4.14
CA TRP A 213 3.51 -26.36 -3.18
C TRP A 213 4.33 -26.76 -1.95
N GLN A 214 5.05 -25.81 -1.34
CA GLN A 214 5.69 -26.05 -0.05
C GLN A 214 4.82 -25.46 1.06
N GLU A 215 4.62 -26.24 2.13
CA GLU A 215 4.03 -25.74 3.36
C GLU A 215 4.94 -24.64 3.94
N GLY A 216 4.38 -23.47 4.21
CA GLY A 216 5.04 -22.47 5.04
C GLY A 216 5.32 -23.01 6.45
N PRO A 217 6.28 -22.46 7.19
CA PRO A 217 6.63 -22.94 8.53
C PRO A 217 5.41 -22.94 9.47
N ASN A 218 5.10 -24.11 10.04
CA ASN A 218 4.06 -24.28 11.04
C ASN A 218 4.50 -23.66 12.39
N ILE A 219 4.00 -22.49 12.74
CA ILE A 219 4.23 -21.89 14.07
C ILE A 219 3.21 -22.51 15.04
N LYS A 220 3.68 -23.43 15.91
CA LYS A 220 2.84 -24.17 16.86
C LYS A 220 2.60 -23.47 18.21
N ASP A 221 3.15 -22.29 18.43
CA ASP A 221 3.02 -21.57 19.71
C ASP A 221 3.02 -20.05 19.52
N VAL A 222 1.84 -19.45 19.61
CA VAL A 222 1.57 -18.01 19.44
C VAL A 222 1.86 -17.17 20.71
N THR A 223 2.34 -17.79 21.79
CA THR A 223 2.46 -17.11 23.09
C THR A 223 3.82 -16.46 23.35
N ASN A 224 4.85 -16.77 22.54
CA ASN A 224 6.21 -16.21 22.64
C ASN A 224 6.69 -15.66 21.28
N ILE A 225 5.91 -14.76 20.70
CA ILE A 225 6.26 -14.11 19.44
C ILE A 225 7.21 -12.94 19.73
N ASP A 226 8.47 -13.06 19.31
CA ASP A 226 9.41 -11.94 19.22
C ASP A 226 8.93 -11.00 18.10
N LYS A 227 8.56 -9.76 18.47
CA LYS A 227 7.97 -8.76 17.57
C LYS A 227 8.98 -8.08 16.63
N SER A 228 10.20 -8.60 16.55
CA SER A 228 11.24 -8.05 15.68
C SER A 228 11.28 -8.69 14.28
N ASP A 229 10.54 -9.78 14.05
CA ASP A 229 10.44 -10.52 12.78
C ASP A 229 9.05 -10.37 12.11
N GLU A 230 8.55 -9.14 11.96
CA GLU A 230 7.24 -8.87 11.33
C GLU A 230 7.14 -9.30 9.85
N ASP A 231 8.25 -9.67 9.22
CA ASP A 231 8.33 -10.05 7.80
C ASP A 231 8.14 -11.56 7.52
N HIS A 232 7.91 -12.39 8.55
CA HIS A 232 7.90 -13.87 8.42
C HIS A 232 6.60 -14.58 8.80
N TYR A 233 5.51 -13.86 9.09
CA TYR A 233 4.24 -14.47 9.50
C TYR A 233 3.38 -14.85 8.29
N SER A 234 3.68 -15.99 7.67
CA SER A 234 2.70 -16.73 6.86
C SER A 234 2.43 -18.08 7.53
N TYR A 235 1.34 -18.17 8.30
CA TYR A 235 0.87 -19.42 8.91
C TYR A 235 0.44 -20.38 7.80
N GLY A 236 1.28 -21.35 7.44
CA GLY A 236 0.95 -22.43 6.51
C GLY A 236 0.34 -22.00 5.17
N GLN A 237 0.65 -20.83 4.61
CA GLN A 237 -0.01 -20.35 3.39
C GLN A 237 0.59 -20.99 2.12
N ARG A 238 -0.15 -21.07 1.00
CA ARG A 238 0.44 -21.43 -0.31
C ARG A 238 1.41 -20.32 -0.70
N VAL A 239 2.70 -20.50 -0.44
CA VAL A 239 3.76 -19.58 -0.87
C VAL A 239 4.26 -20.03 -2.23
N CYS A 240 4.32 -19.11 -3.20
CA CYS A 240 5.05 -19.37 -4.44
C CYS A 240 6.53 -19.53 -4.09
N ASP A 241 7.14 -20.67 -4.45
CA ASP A 241 8.58 -20.89 -4.30
C ASP A 241 9.34 -19.72 -4.94
N THR A 242 9.84 -18.81 -4.10
CA THR A 242 10.61 -17.63 -4.54
C THR A 242 12.05 -17.99 -4.85
N GLY A 243 12.42 -19.28 -4.81
CA GLY A 243 13.82 -19.69 -4.82
C GLY A 243 14.56 -19.17 -3.58
N PRO A 244 15.77 -19.66 -3.31
CA PRO A 244 16.55 -19.14 -2.20
C PRO A 244 16.88 -17.67 -2.46
N LEU A 245 16.59 -16.82 -1.47
CA LEU A 245 17.10 -15.46 -1.39
C LEU A 245 18.63 -15.50 -1.54
N MET A 246 19.14 -15.02 -2.68
CA MET A 246 20.54 -14.64 -2.88
C MET A 246 20.61 -13.18 -3.29
#